data_AF-A0A7G9Y831-F1
#
_entry.id   AF-A0A7G9Y831-F1
#
_cell.length_a   1.000
_cell.length_b   1.000
_cell.length_c   1.000
_cell.angle_alpha   90.00
_cell.angle_beta   90.00
_cell.angle_gamma   90.00
#
_symmetry.space_group_name_H-M   'P 1'
#
loop_
_entity.id
_entity.type
_entity.pdbx_description
1 polymer ?
#
loop_
_entity_poly.entity_id
_entity_poly.type
_entity_poly.pdbx_seq_one_letter_code
_entity_poly.pdbx_strand_id
1 'polypeptide(L)'
;MELIFPRGKDTIHNDFTNSVESVYIPPIGDIQIVHYDEQHPKMGRTQKFRLTLLDGVTGRPIADKLYDDKSPETIKTFLKAHLDPTKQTFVVTDLYSSYPGVFGKFFGENLIHQLCLLHLNKLIVGDFPKHGTIEQELMKYRMLNIFYNRDAEIEVLEGMAKEEQMMILKGDSKYIAWLKSNMSIFRQFVHERELKRRREEENLEQRTFLEAVKAFATLMVEIDSFEAFVQKRLRMIEKNWKHLTEFYFVEDAPATNNLVENYYSTSLKTHRKKQLRTEREIKNQMKLSAMKRAGVLGKCEKTLLEAFLMFVPFRDAG
;
A
#
# COMPACT_ATOMS: atom_id res chain seq x y z
N MET A 1 6.74 -11.27 -33.06
CA MET A 1 5.99 -12.29 -33.81
C MET A 1 6.92 -13.46 -34.11
N GLU A 2 7.08 -14.44 -33.22
CA GLU A 2 8.06 -15.53 -33.42
C GLU A 2 7.65 -16.90 -32.87
N LEU A 3 6.34 -17.14 -32.70
CA LEU A 3 5.81 -18.43 -32.18
C LEU A 3 5.27 -19.36 -33.28
N ILE A 4 5.62 -19.13 -34.55
CA ILE A 4 4.95 -19.78 -35.70
C ILE A 4 5.68 -21.04 -36.22
N PHE A 5 6.89 -21.36 -35.76
CA PHE A 5 7.62 -22.55 -36.23
C PHE A 5 7.94 -23.55 -35.11
N PRO A 6 7.77 -24.87 -35.34
CA PRO A 6 8.18 -25.89 -34.40
C PRO A 6 9.70 -25.83 -34.20
N ARG A 7 10.13 -25.49 -32.98
CA ARG A 7 11.54 -25.47 -32.59
C ARG A 7 11.96 -26.85 -32.10
N GLY A 8 13.20 -27.23 -32.38
CA GLY A 8 13.77 -28.49 -31.89
C GLY A 8 13.83 -28.51 -30.37
N LYS A 9 13.74 -29.70 -29.77
CA LYS A 9 13.81 -29.91 -28.32
C LYS A 9 15.05 -29.24 -27.71
N ASP A 10 16.18 -29.29 -28.41
CA ASP A 10 17.45 -28.71 -27.97
C ASP A 10 17.44 -27.17 -28.04
N THR A 11 16.74 -26.58 -29.01
CA THR A 11 16.56 -25.12 -29.10
C THR A 11 15.69 -24.61 -27.96
N ILE A 12 14.58 -25.30 -27.67
CA ILE A 12 13.71 -24.96 -26.54
C ILE A 12 14.44 -25.13 -25.22
N HIS A 13 15.24 -26.20 -25.08
CA HIS A 13 16.05 -26.43 -23.90
C HIS A 13 17.12 -25.33 -23.72
N ASN A 14 17.83 -24.95 -24.78
CA ASN A 14 18.84 -23.89 -24.71
C ASN A 14 18.22 -22.51 -24.46
N ASP A 15 17.09 -22.18 -25.08
CA ASP A 15 16.36 -20.93 -24.83
C ASP A 15 15.87 -20.86 -23.37
N PHE A 16 15.39 -21.99 -22.83
CA PHE A 16 14.99 -22.11 -21.42
C PHE A 16 16.19 -22.00 -20.48
N THR A 17 17.28 -22.72 -20.74
CA THR A 17 18.50 -22.68 -19.92
C THR A 17 19.13 -21.28 -19.93
N ASN A 18 19.24 -20.63 -21.09
CA ASN A 18 19.72 -19.25 -21.20
C ASN A 18 18.81 -18.26 -20.44
N SER A 19 17.49 -18.47 -20.49
CA SER A 19 16.52 -17.69 -19.70
C SER A 19 16.76 -17.87 -18.21
N VAL A 20 16.91 -19.11 -17.73
CA VAL A 20 17.18 -19.43 -16.32
C VAL A 20 18.54 -18.92 -15.85
N GLU A 21 19.59 -19.02 -16.67
CA GLU A 21 20.94 -18.51 -16.36
C GLU A 21 21.00 -16.98 -16.34
N SER A 22 20.14 -16.30 -17.11
CA SER A 22 20.01 -14.84 -17.11
C SER A 22 19.20 -14.28 -15.93
N VAL A 23 18.48 -15.15 -15.20
CA VAL A 23 17.72 -14.76 -14.01
C VAL A 23 18.69 -14.57 -12.85
N TYR A 24 18.91 -13.32 -12.49
CA TYR A 24 19.60 -12.96 -11.25
C TYR A 24 18.77 -13.44 -10.06
N ILE A 25 19.24 -14.47 -9.37
CA ILE A 25 18.72 -14.91 -8.07
C ILE A 25 19.58 -14.22 -7.00
N PRO A 26 19.07 -13.19 -6.30
CA PRO A 26 19.84 -12.54 -5.25
C PRO A 26 20.22 -13.54 -4.15
N PRO A 27 21.46 -13.49 -3.63
CA PRO A 27 21.88 -14.37 -2.56
C PRO A 27 21.04 -14.16 -1.29
N ILE A 28 20.66 -15.26 -0.65
CA ILE A 28 19.93 -15.27 0.61
C ILE A 28 20.88 -14.81 1.72
N GLY A 29 20.75 -13.54 2.10
CA GLY A 29 21.20 -13.03 3.38
C GLY A 29 20.03 -13.01 4.36
N ASP A 30 20.34 -13.00 5.65
CA ASP A 30 19.41 -12.81 6.76
C ASP A 30 18.85 -11.36 6.75
N ILE A 31 18.16 -10.97 5.66
CA ILE A 31 17.71 -9.61 5.39
C ILE A 31 16.68 -9.22 6.45
N GLN A 32 16.97 -8.15 7.17
CA GLN A 32 16.03 -7.62 8.14
C GLN A 32 14.90 -6.87 7.41
N ILE A 33 13.66 -7.35 7.49
CA ILE A 33 12.49 -6.66 6.93
C ILE A 33 11.91 -5.73 7.99
N VAL A 34 11.83 -4.44 7.67
CA VAL A 34 11.35 -3.39 8.58
C VAL A 34 10.31 -2.55 7.88
N HIS A 35 9.24 -2.22 8.60
CA HIS A 35 8.34 -1.16 8.17
C HIS A 35 8.52 0.07 9.02
N TYR A 36 8.51 1.22 8.36
CA TYR A 36 8.55 2.52 8.99
C TYR A 36 7.38 3.39 8.52
N ASP A 37 6.75 4.07 9.46
CA ASP A 37 5.72 5.08 9.20
C ASP A 37 5.58 5.99 10.42
N GLU A 38 4.92 7.14 10.25
CA GLU A 38 4.64 8.08 11.33
C GLU A 38 3.14 8.30 11.51
N GLN A 39 2.71 8.23 12.77
CA GLN A 39 1.39 8.69 13.15
C GLN A 39 1.47 10.10 13.73
N HIS A 40 0.52 10.96 13.36
CA HIS A 40 0.45 12.35 13.80
C HIS A 40 -0.64 12.57 14.88
N PRO A 41 -0.43 12.20 16.17
CA PRO A 41 -1.37 12.51 17.26
C PRO A 41 -1.28 13.98 17.70
N LYS A 42 -2.38 14.52 18.24
CA LYS A 42 -2.40 15.88 18.80
C LYS A 42 -2.29 15.83 20.32
N MET A 43 -1.52 16.73 20.88
CA MET A 43 -1.47 17.05 22.31
C MET A 43 -2.05 18.46 22.48
N GLY A 44 -3.36 18.56 22.70
CA GLY A 44 -4.05 19.85 22.68
C GLY A 44 -3.92 20.53 21.32
N ARG A 45 -3.26 21.72 21.29
CA ARG A 45 -3.00 22.47 20.05
C ARG A 45 -1.69 22.09 19.35
N THR A 46 -0.84 21.28 19.99
CA THR A 46 0.48 20.92 19.48
C THR A 46 0.44 19.58 18.74
N GLN A 47 1.01 19.54 17.54
CA GLN A 47 1.21 18.31 16.80
C GLN A 47 2.39 17.53 17.39
N LYS A 48 2.21 16.25 17.66
CA LYS A 48 3.30 15.32 18.03
C LYS A 48 3.48 14.31 16.91
N PHE A 49 4.64 13.65 16.88
CA PHE A 49 5.00 12.66 15.87
C PHE A 49 5.33 11.34 16.54
N ARG A 50 4.55 10.31 16.25
CA ARG A 50 4.77 8.96 16.74
C ARG A 50 5.47 8.17 15.64
N LEU A 51 6.78 7.98 15.81
CA LEU A 51 7.63 7.24 14.90
C LEU A 51 7.60 5.76 15.29
N THR A 52 7.37 4.88 14.32
CA THR A 52 7.22 3.44 14.57
C THR A 52 8.09 2.63 13.61
N LEU A 53 8.80 1.65 14.17
CA LEU A 53 9.46 0.57 13.45
C LEU A 53 8.76 -0.74 13.81
N LEU A 54 8.29 -1.46 12.80
CA LEU A 54 7.79 -2.81 12.96
C LEU A 54 8.72 -3.79 12.28
N ASP A 55 8.87 -4.96 12.91
CA ASP A 55 9.44 -6.13 12.29
C ASP A 55 8.46 -6.68 11.24
N GLY A 56 8.91 -6.80 9.99
CA GLY A 56 8.06 -7.18 8.85
C GLY A 56 7.60 -8.63 8.87
N VAL A 57 8.32 -9.51 9.57
CA VAL A 57 7.99 -10.94 9.67
C VAL A 57 6.96 -11.18 10.77
N THR A 58 7.20 -10.65 11.96
CA THR A 58 6.37 -10.89 13.14
C THR A 58 5.26 -9.86 13.35
N GLY A 59 5.34 -8.70 12.67
CA GLY A 59 4.45 -7.56 12.88
C GLY A 59 4.60 -6.90 14.25
N ARG A 60 5.62 -7.29 15.04
CA ARG A 60 5.86 -6.74 16.38
C ARG A 60 6.60 -5.41 16.30
N PRO A 61 6.32 -4.45 17.19
CA PRO A 61 7.06 -3.20 17.23
C PRO A 61 8.49 -3.43 17.72
N ILE A 62 9.46 -3.04 16.90
CA ILE A 62 10.86 -2.88 17.28
C ILE A 62 11.00 -1.61 18.13
N ALA A 63 10.39 -0.53 17.66
CA ALA A 63 10.36 0.75 18.37
C ALA A 63 9.07 1.52 18.07
N ASP A 64 8.56 2.24 19.06
CA ASP A 64 7.36 3.07 18.96
C ASP A 64 7.47 4.22 19.97
N LYS A 65 7.81 5.41 19.48
CA LYS A 65 8.24 6.55 20.29
C LYS A 65 7.58 7.85 19.83
N LEU A 66 7.36 8.76 20.77
CA LEU A 66 6.74 10.07 20.52
C LEU A 66 7.82 11.16 20.53
N TYR A 67 7.78 12.03 19.53
CA TYR A 67 8.69 13.15 19.29
C TYR A 67 7.90 14.45 19.04
N ASP A 68 8.61 15.57 19.16
CA ASP A 68 8.08 16.91 18.91
C ASP A 68 8.17 17.34 17.44
N ASP A 69 9.08 16.71 16.69
CA ASP A 69 9.23 16.91 15.26
C ASP A 69 9.46 15.57 14.54
N LYS A 70 9.52 15.63 13.21
CA LYS A 70 9.89 14.52 12.32
C LYS A 70 10.98 14.92 11.33
N SER A 71 11.91 15.75 11.77
CA SER A 71 13.05 16.17 10.95
C SER A 71 13.88 14.96 10.52
N PRO A 72 14.58 15.04 9.37
CA PRO A 72 15.57 14.04 8.96
C PRO A 72 16.53 13.62 10.09
N GLU A 73 16.95 14.57 10.92
CA GLU A 73 17.86 14.37 12.05
C GLU A 73 17.19 13.57 13.18
N THR A 74 15.93 13.88 13.50
CA THR A 74 15.13 13.14 14.49
C THR A 74 14.91 11.70 14.03
N ILE A 75 14.54 11.50 12.75
CA ILE A 75 14.38 10.16 12.19
C ILE A 75 15.70 9.40 12.25
N LYS A 76 16.82 10.00 11.82
CA LYS A 76 18.14 9.37 11.88
C LYS A 76 18.54 8.98 13.31
N THR A 77 18.24 9.83 14.29
CA THR A 77 18.52 9.55 15.71
C THR A 77 17.67 8.38 16.22
N PHE A 78 16.39 8.34 15.83
CA PHE A 78 15.50 7.23 16.13
C PHE A 78 15.98 5.91 15.52
N LEU A 79 16.41 5.91 14.26
CA LEU A 79 16.96 4.72 13.59
C LEU A 79 18.23 4.22 14.28
N LYS A 80 19.19 5.11 14.59
CA LYS A 80 20.44 4.78 15.29
C LYS A 80 20.23 4.12 16.66
N ALA A 81 19.14 4.46 17.35
CA ALA A 81 18.85 3.92 18.67
C ALA A 81 18.27 2.50 18.62
N HIS A 82 17.81 2.04 17.46
CA HIS A 82 16.94 0.86 17.35
C HIS A 82 17.32 -0.14 16.26
N LEU A 83 18.19 0.24 15.32
CA LEU A 83 18.63 -0.60 14.20
C LEU A 83 20.15 -0.59 14.05
N ASP A 84 20.68 -1.68 13.52
CA ASP A 84 22.09 -1.84 13.18
C ASP A 84 22.30 -1.48 11.70
N PRO A 85 23.03 -0.40 11.37
CA PRO A 85 23.25 0.01 9.98
C PRO A 85 24.16 -0.95 9.20
N THR A 86 24.87 -1.86 9.87
CA THR A 86 25.74 -2.85 9.22
C THR A 86 24.97 -4.06 8.69
N LYS A 87 23.73 -4.27 9.16
CA LYS A 87 22.86 -5.35 8.71
C LYS A 87 22.13 -4.95 7.44
N GLN A 88 22.13 -5.83 6.45
CA GLN A 88 21.32 -5.64 5.25
C GLN A 88 19.84 -5.59 5.62
N THR A 89 19.17 -4.48 5.29
CA THR A 89 17.82 -4.18 5.77
C THR A 89 16.93 -3.76 4.61
N PHE A 90 15.82 -4.48 4.46
CA PHE A 90 14.70 -4.10 3.60
C PHE A 90 13.75 -3.18 4.38
N VAL A 91 13.60 -1.94 3.94
CA VAL A 91 12.73 -0.96 4.59
C VAL A 91 11.58 -0.58 3.68
N VAL A 92 10.35 -0.71 4.19
CA VAL A 92 9.15 -0.16 3.54
C VAL A 92 8.72 1.15 4.20
N THR A 93 8.61 2.21 3.41
CA THR A 93 8.11 3.53 3.85
C THR A 93 6.95 4.04 3.01
N ASP A 94 6.33 5.16 3.38
CA ASP A 94 5.42 5.89 2.49
C ASP A 94 6.20 6.60 1.33
N LEU A 95 5.52 7.45 0.54
CA LEU A 95 6.13 8.21 -0.57
C LEU A 95 6.75 9.56 -0.19
N TYR A 96 7.10 9.79 1.07
CA TYR A 96 7.74 11.03 1.47
C TYR A 96 9.14 11.14 0.85
N SER A 97 9.35 12.22 0.10
CA SER A 97 10.52 12.40 -0.77
C SER A 97 11.86 12.39 -0.04
N SER A 98 11.88 12.65 1.27
CA SER A 98 13.11 12.66 2.06
C SER A 98 13.56 11.26 2.50
N TYR A 99 12.67 10.26 2.55
CA TYR A 99 13.00 8.94 3.10
C TYR A 99 14.15 8.24 2.37
N PRO A 100 14.20 8.16 1.03
CA PRO A 100 15.34 7.58 0.35
C PRO A 100 16.68 8.20 0.79
N GLY A 101 16.70 9.53 0.98
CA GLY A 101 17.88 10.25 1.45
C GLY A 101 18.21 10.02 2.92
N VAL A 102 17.21 9.97 3.80
CA VAL A 102 17.40 9.75 5.24
C VAL A 102 17.89 8.34 5.52
N PHE A 103 17.21 7.33 4.97
CA PHE A 103 17.56 5.93 5.13
C PHE A 103 18.88 5.62 4.43
N GLY A 104 19.11 6.15 3.23
CA GLY A 104 20.38 5.97 2.50
C GLY A 104 21.58 6.51 3.28
N LYS A 105 21.44 7.67 3.94
CA LYS A 105 22.49 8.23 4.82
C LYS A 105 22.73 7.43 6.10
N PHE A 106 21.82 6.53 6.49
CA PHE A 106 21.94 5.73 7.70
C PHE A 106 22.49 4.34 7.41
N PHE A 107 21.92 3.64 6.42
CA PHE A 107 22.28 2.26 6.06
C PHE A 107 23.35 2.16 4.96
N GLY A 108 23.54 3.19 4.15
CA GLY A 108 24.47 3.14 3.01
C GLY A 108 24.08 2.04 2.02
N GLU A 109 25.04 1.19 1.65
CA GLU A 109 24.87 0.09 0.70
C GLU A 109 24.03 -1.07 1.25
N ASN A 110 23.83 -1.12 2.57
CA ASN A 110 23.02 -2.16 3.23
C ASN A 110 21.51 -1.91 3.10
N LEU A 111 21.10 -0.79 2.49
CA LEU A 111 19.71 -0.43 2.32
C LEU A 111 19.10 -1.05 1.07
N ILE A 112 18.01 -1.80 1.27
CA ILE A 112 17.04 -2.09 0.22
C ILE A 112 15.77 -1.31 0.56
N HIS A 113 15.42 -0.30 -0.24
CA HIS A 113 14.37 0.65 0.13
C HIS A 113 13.16 0.55 -0.79
N GLN A 114 12.03 0.14 -0.22
CA GLN A 114 10.74 0.03 -0.87
C GLN A 114 9.81 1.19 -0.49
N LEU A 115 9.31 1.90 -1.49
CA LEU A 115 8.21 2.85 -1.36
C LEU A 115 6.88 2.11 -1.45
N CYS A 116 5.96 2.43 -0.55
CA CYS A 116 4.69 1.71 -0.44
C CYS A 116 3.78 1.89 -1.67
N LEU A 117 3.43 0.79 -2.33
CA LEU A 117 2.52 0.80 -3.49
C LEU A 117 1.09 1.23 -3.14
N LEU A 118 0.62 1.00 -1.91
CA LEU A 118 -0.71 1.48 -1.49
C LEU A 118 -0.75 3.01 -1.49
N HIS A 119 0.30 3.67 -1.01
CA HIS A 119 0.40 5.12 -1.01
C HIS A 119 0.52 5.67 -2.44
N LEU A 120 1.21 4.96 -3.34
CA LEU A 120 1.24 5.29 -4.75
C LEU A 120 -0.17 5.23 -5.35
N ASN A 121 -0.91 4.15 -5.10
CA ASN A 121 -2.28 3.99 -5.57
C ASN A 121 -3.21 5.08 -5.03
N LYS A 122 -3.07 5.47 -3.75
CA LYS A 122 -3.82 6.60 -3.17
C LYS A 122 -3.52 7.92 -3.90
N LEU A 123 -2.25 8.17 -4.26
CA LEU A 123 -1.85 9.34 -5.02
C LEU A 123 -2.41 9.32 -6.44
N ILE A 124 -2.32 8.19 -7.15
CA ILE A 124 -2.91 8.00 -8.48
C ILE A 124 -4.41 8.30 -8.42
N VAL A 125 -5.15 7.66 -7.52
CA VAL A 125 -6.61 7.88 -7.38
C VAL A 125 -6.93 9.35 -7.05
N GLY A 126 -6.12 10.00 -6.23
CA GLY A 126 -6.29 11.40 -5.85
C GLY A 126 -6.00 12.41 -6.96
N ASP A 127 -5.26 12.01 -8.00
CA ASP A 127 -4.99 12.87 -9.16
C ASP A 127 -6.22 13.02 -10.08
N PHE A 128 -7.21 12.10 -9.99
CA PHE A 128 -8.42 12.11 -10.80
C PHE A 128 -9.64 12.69 -10.07
N PRO A 129 -10.59 13.31 -10.79
CA PRO A 129 -11.82 13.83 -10.20
C PRO A 129 -12.73 12.71 -9.67
N LYS A 130 -13.44 12.97 -8.57
CA LYS A 130 -14.44 12.05 -7.98
C LYS A 130 -15.60 11.72 -8.94
N HIS A 131 -15.90 12.65 -9.85
CA HIS A 131 -16.93 12.57 -10.87
C HIS A 131 -16.30 12.86 -12.24
N GLY A 132 -15.43 11.97 -12.70
CA GLY A 132 -14.76 12.06 -14.01
C GLY A 132 -15.51 11.37 -15.15
N THR A 133 -14.94 11.46 -16.35
CA THR A 133 -15.37 10.74 -17.56
C THR A 133 -14.97 9.26 -17.49
N ILE A 134 -15.48 8.43 -18.41
CA ILE A 134 -15.03 7.05 -18.54
C ILE A 134 -13.57 7.02 -19.01
N GLU A 135 -13.16 7.88 -19.94
CA GLU A 135 -11.76 7.99 -20.37
C GLU A 135 -10.80 8.27 -19.21
N GLN A 136 -11.17 9.16 -18.27
CA GLN A 136 -10.38 9.43 -17.07
C GLN A 136 -10.32 8.22 -16.12
N GLU A 137 -11.45 7.51 -15.96
CA GLU A 137 -11.50 6.28 -15.16
C GLU A 137 -10.62 5.19 -15.79
N LEU A 138 -10.65 5.03 -17.11
CA LEU A 138 -9.78 4.13 -17.88
C LEU A 138 -8.32 4.45 -17.65
N MET A 139 -7.92 5.72 -17.79
CA MET A 139 -6.53 6.14 -17.57
C MET A 139 -6.07 5.84 -16.14
N LYS A 140 -6.92 6.13 -15.14
CA LYS A 140 -6.66 5.79 -13.74
C LYS A 140 -6.41 4.29 -13.56
N TYR A 141 -7.25 3.44 -14.14
CA TYR A 141 -7.09 1.98 -14.04
C TYR A 141 -5.87 1.46 -14.80
N ARG A 142 -5.52 2.03 -15.96
CA ARG A 142 -4.25 1.73 -16.67
C ARG A 142 -3.04 2.01 -15.78
N MET A 143 -3.03 3.15 -15.07
CA MET A 143 -1.94 3.47 -14.12
C MET A 143 -1.93 2.54 -12.91
N LEU A 144 -3.09 2.20 -12.35
CA LEU A 144 -3.20 1.25 -11.23
C LEU A 144 -2.84 -0.19 -11.64
N ASN A 145 -2.85 -0.50 -12.94
CA ASN A 145 -2.52 -1.80 -13.51
C ASN A 145 -1.01 -2.06 -13.63
N ILE A 146 -0.16 -1.06 -13.35
CA ILE A 146 1.29 -1.22 -13.46
C ILE A 146 1.78 -2.35 -12.55
N PHE A 147 1.36 -2.36 -11.28
CA PHE A 147 1.87 -3.34 -10.30
C PHE A 147 0.84 -4.41 -9.91
N TYR A 148 -0.45 -4.16 -10.10
CA TYR A 148 -1.53 -5.07 -9.73
C TYR A 148 -2.39 -5.36 -10.94
N ASN A 149 -2.75 -6.63 -11.16
CA ASN A 149 -3.56 -7.00 -12.31
C ASN A 149 -4.98 -6.40 -12.20
N ARG A 150 -5.33 -5.59 -13.19
CA ARG A 150 -6.63 -4.92 -13.37
C ARG A 150 -7.11 -5.03 -14.81
N ASP A 151 -6.66 -6.05 -15.55
CA ASP A 151 -6.96 -6.18 -16.98
C ASP A 151 -8.46 -6.30 -17.23
N ALA A 152 -9.18 -7.05 -16.39
CA ALA A 152 -10.63 -7.17 -16.52
C ALA A 152 -11.37 -5.84 -16.28
N GLU A 153 -10.91 -5.02 -15.33
CA GLU A 153 -11.45 -3.67 -15.13
C GLU A 153 -11.13 -2.74 -16.29
N ILE A 154 -9.94 -2.86 -16.89
CA ILE A 154 -9.54 -2.09 -18.09
C ILE A 154 -10.38 -2.50 -19.31
N GLU A 155 -10.56 -3.78 -19.56
CA GLU A 155 -11.34 -4.29 -20.70
C GLU A 155 -12.77 -3.73 -20.72
N VAL A 156 -13.43 -3.69 -19.56
CA VAL A 156 -14.77 -3.09 -19.41
C VAL A 156 -14.73 -1.59 -19.71
N LEU A 157 -13.75 -0.88 -19.18
CA LEU A 157 -13.61 0.57 -19.38
C LEU A 157 -13.26 0.94 -20.82
N GLU A 158 -12.47 0.13 -21.53
CA GLU A 158 -12.18 0.33 -22.95
C GLU A 158 -13.43 0.22 -23.81
N GLY A 159 -14.32 -0.72 -23.51
CA GLY A 159 -15.63 -0.82 -24.14
C GLY A 159 -16.48 0.43 -23.89
N MET A 160 -16.58 0.84 -22.62
CA MET A 160 -17.35 2.02 -22.24
C MET A 160 -16.77 3.33 -22.83
N ALA A 161 -15.44 3.46 -22.95
CA ALA A 161 -14.80 4.66 -23.50
C ALA A 161 -15.13 4.83 -25.00
N LYS A 162 -15.21 3.73 -25.77
CA LYS A 162 -15.64 3.77 -27.17
C LYS A 162 -17.09 4.27 -27.30
N GLU A 163 -17.96 3.86 -26.38
CA GLU A 163 -19.36 4.33 -26.34
C GLU A 163 -19.47 5.79 -25.90
N GLU A 164 -18.63 6.24 -24.97
CA GLU A 164 -18.59 7.62 -24.47
C GLU A 164 -18.46 8.63 -25.62
N GLN A 165 -17.56 8.36 -26.57
CA GLN A 165 -17.36 9.22 -27.76
C GLN A 165 -18.63 9.38 -28.59
N MET A 166 -19.44 8.33 -28.74
CA MET A 166 -20.72 8.41 -29.46
C MET A 166 -21.79 9.15 -28.66
N MET A 167 -21.74 9.06 -27.33
CA MET A 167 -22.72 9.66 -26.44
C MET A 167 -22.51 11.17 -26.27
N ILE A 168 -21.26 11.64 -26.29
CA ILE A 168 -20.92 13.06 -26.30
C ILE A 168 -21.63 13.79 -27.45
N LEU A 169 -21.72 13.17 -28.63
CA LEU A 169 -22.38 13.74 -29.80
C LEU A 169 -23.91 13.85 -29.68
N LYS A 170 -24.53 13.17 -28.71
CA LYS A 170 -26.00 13.13 -28.53
C LYS A 170 -26.54 14.24 -27.61
N GLY A 171 -25.67 15.12 -27.11
CA GLY A 171 -26.00 16.29 -26.30
C GLY A 171 -25.90 16.06 -24.78
N ASP A 172 -25.63 17.15 -24.06
CA ASP A 172 -25.18 17.14 -22.65
C ASP A 172 -26.09 16.38 -21.68
N SER A 173 -27.41 16.59 -21.75
CA SER A 173 -28.34 15.93 -20.82
C SER A 173 -28.33 14.40 -20.97
N LYS A 174 -28.30 13.91 -22.22
CA LYS A 174 -28.23 12.47 -22.50
C LYS A 174 -26.87 11.89 -22.11
N TYR A 175 -25.80 12.62 -22.39
CA TYR A 175 -24.44 12.23 -22.02
C TYR A 175 -24.28 12.12 -20.49
N ILE A 176 -24.69 13.14 -19.72
CA ILE A 176 -24.58 13.14 -18.26
C ILE A 176 -25.38 11.98 -17.64
N ALA A 177 -26.60 11.73 -18.13
CA ALA A 177 -27.41 10.60 -17.67
C ALA A 177 -26.75 9.25 -17.96
N TRP A 178 -26.20 9.08 -19.17
CA TRP A 178 -25.48 7.88 -19.57
C TRP A 178 -24.20 7.67 -18.75
N LEU A 179 -23.41 8.72 -18.53
CA LEU A 179 -22.16 8.66 -17.76
C LEU A 179 -22.44 8.22 -16.32
N LYS A 180 -23.46 8.81 -15.68
CA LYS A 180 -23.88 8.42 -14.33
C LYS A 180 -24.29 6.95 -14.25
N SER A 181 -25.04 6.47 -15.25
CA SER A 181 -25.50 5.07 -15.32
C SER A 181 -24.32 4.11 -15.49
N ASN A 182 -23.45 4.35 -16.47
CA ASN A 182 -22.32 3.47 -16.78
C ASN A 182 -21.26 3.46 -15.69
N MET A 183 -20.97 4.61 -15.08
CA MET A 183 -20.08 4.68 -13.93
C MET A 183 -20.64 3.89 -12.73
N SER A 184 -21.97 3.84 -12.55
CA SER A 184 -22.61 2.99 -11.53
C SER A 184 -22.44 1.51 -11.84
N ILE A 185 -22.63 1.10 -13.11
CA ILE A 185 -22.43 -0.28 -13.57
C ILE A 185 -20.98 -0.71 -13.33
N PHE A 186 -20.01 0.12 -13.72
CA PHE A 186 -18.59 -0.17 -13.51
C PHE A 186 -18.24 -0.31 -12.02
N ARG A 187 -18.76 0.56 -11.15
CA ARG A 187 -18.55 0.45 -9.70
C ARG A 187 -19.12 -0.83 -9.12
N GLN A 188 -20.29 -1.26 -9.61
CA GLN A 188 -20.89 -2.53 -9.20
C GLN A 188 -20.00 -3.71 -9.62
N PHE A 189 -19.51 -3.72 -10.86
CA PHE A 189 -18.57 -4.73 -11.35
C PHE A 189 -17.30 -4.84 -10.49
N VAL A 190 -16.68 -3.71 -10.15
CA VAL A 190 -15.50 -3.66 -9.27
C VAL A 190 -15.82 -4.21 -7.88
N HIS A 191 -16.99 -3.84 -7.33
CA HIS A 191 -17.42 -4.28 -6.01
C HIS A 191 -17.66 -5.79 -5.94
N GLU A 192 -18.30 -6.38 -6.95
CA GLU A 192 -18.55 -7.81 -7.02
C GLU A 192 -17.25 -8.62 -7.06
N ARG A 193 -16.25 -8.15 -7.81
CA ARG A 193 -14.89 -8.74 -7.84
C ARG A 193 -14.19 -8.63 -6.50
N GLU A 194 -14.29 -7.49 -5.83
CA GLU A 194 -13.75 -7.31 -4.48
C GLU A 194 -14.39 -8.29 -3.48
N LEU A 195 -15.72 -8.43 -3.51
CA LEU A 195 -16.43 -9.39 -2.66
C LEU A 195 -16.03 -10.82 -2.95
N LYS A 196 -15.82 -11.18 -4.23
CA LYS A 196 -15.34 -12.50 -4.61
C LYS A 196 -13.98 -12.80 -3.97
N ARG A 197 -12.99 -11.93 -4.20
CA ARG A 197 -11.65 -12.06 -3.59
C ARG A 197 -11.71 -12.19 -2.07
N ARG A 198 -12.55 -11.39 -1.40
CA ARG A 198 -12.71 -11.46 0.06
C ARG A 198 -13.29 -12.79 0.54
N ARG A 199 -14.23 -13.40 -0.21
CA ARG A 199 -14.78 -14.73 0.11
C ARG A 199 -13.75 -15.84 -0.09
N GLU A 200 -12.83 -15.65 -1.03
CA GLU A 200 -11.74 -16.56 -1.36
C GLU A 200 -10.49 -16.30 -0.51
N GLU A 201 -10.49 -15.28 0.36
CA GLU A 201 -9.35 -14.81 1.16
C GLU A 201 -8.13 -14.41 0.31
N GLU A 202 -8.39 -13.99 -0.93
CA GLU A 202 -7.37 -13.61 -1.89
C GLU A 202 -7.11 -12.10 -1.88
N ASN A 203 -5.83 -11.74 -2.07
CA ASN A 203 -5.44 -10.37 -2.36
C ASN A 203 -5.64 -10.05 -3.85
N LEU A 204 -5.60 -8.77 -4.21
CA LEU A 204 -5.50 -8.40 -5.61
C LEU A 204 -4.19 -8.94 -6.18
N GLU A 205 -4.27 -9.68 -7.28
CA GLU A 205 -3.12 -10.28 -7.95
C GLU A 205 -2.05 -9.23 -8.26
N GLN A 206 -0.84 -9.51 -7.83
CA GLN A 206 0.32 -8.69 -8.10
C GLN A 206 0.99 -9.17 -9.38
N ARG A 207 1.29 -8.26 -10.31
CA ARG A 207 1.96 -8.60 -11.56
C ARG A 207 3.37 -9.10 -11.28
N THR A 208 3.90 -9.96 -12.15
CA THR A 208 5.34 -10.24 -12.17
C THR A 208 6.13 -8.98 -12.53
N PHE A 209 7.44 -8.96 -12.20
CA PHE A 209 8.30 -7.83 -12.55
C PHE A 209 8.29 -7.52 -14.06
N LEU A 210 8.36 -8.56 -14.90
CA LEU A 210 8.35 -8.39 -16.36
C LEU A 210 7.04 -7.81 -16.87
N GLU A 211 5.90 -8.24 -16.32
CA GLU A 211 4.60 -7.69 -16.67
C GLU A 211 4.45 -6.23 -16.21
N ALA A 212 4.96 -5.90 -15.02
CA ALA A 212 4.95 -4.51 -14.53
C ALA A 212 5.81 -3.59 -15.41
N VAL A 213 7.00 -4.06 -15.82
CA VAL A 213 7.85 -3.35 -16.79
C VAL A 213 7.13 -3.15 -18.11
N LYS A 214 6.50 -4.20 -18.66
CA LYS A 214 5.74 -4.10 -19.91
C LYS A 214 4.57 -3.10 -19.80
N ALA A 215 3.76 -3.22 -18.75
CA ALA A 215 2.63 -2.32 -18.50
C ALA A 215 3.08 -0.86 -18.38
N PHE A 216 4.18 -0.61 -17.67
CA PHE A 216 4.74 0.72 -17.53
C PHE A 216 5.34 1.25 -18.83
N ALA A 217 6.11 0.44 -19.55
CA ALA A 217 6.71 0.82 -20.82
C ALA A 217 5.65 1.24 -21.86
N THR A 218 4.53 0.51 -21.94
CA THR A 218 3.40 0.88 -22.80
C THR A 218 2.87 2.28 -22.47
N LEU A 219 2.71 2.62 -21.19
CA LEU A 219 2.28 3.96 -20.78
C LEU A 219 3.33 5.03 -21.09
N MET A 220 4.62 4.71 -20.95
CA MET A 220 5.71 5.64 -21.23
C MET A 220 5.86 5.95 -22.72
N VAL A 221 5.55 5.00 -23.61
CA VAL A 221 5.53 5.24 -25.07
C VAL A 221 4.46 6.26 -25.46
N GLU A 222 3.32 6.24 -24.77
CA GLU A 222 2.18 7.13 -25.03
C GLU A 222 2.22 8.42 -24.20
N ILE A 223 3.25 8.65 -23.39
CA ILE A 223 3.23 9.66 -22.33
C ILE A 223 2.87 11.07 -22.82
N ASP A 224 3.37 11.49 -23.98
CA ASP A 224 3.14 12.83 -24.53
C ASP A 224 1.68 13.06 -24.99
N SER A 225 0.90 11.98 -25.14
CA SER A 225 -0.53 12.06 -25.46
C SER A 225 -1.42 12.29 -24.22
N PHE A 226 -0.89 12.11 -23.01
CA PHE A 226 -1.68 12.16 -21.79
C PHE A 226 -1.77 13.57 -21.18
N GLU A 227 -2.77 13.77 -20.31
CA GLU A 227 -2.89 14.99 -19.52
C GLU A 227 -1.65 15.24 -18.63
N ALA A 228 -1.30 16.51 -18.42
CA ALA A 228 -0.06 16.89 -17.73
C ALA A 228 0.08 16.28 -16.31
N PHE A 229 -1.03 16.07 -15.60
CA PHE A 229 -0.98 15.46 -14.27
C PHE A 229 -0.64 13.96 -14.35
N VAL A 230 -1.10 13.25 -15.38
CA VAL A 230 -0.77 11.84 -15.66
C VAL A 230 0.72 11.73 -16.00
N GLN A 231 1.21 12.59 -16.89
CA GLN A 231 2.64 12.65 -17.25
C GLN A 231 3.51 12.86 -16.01
N LYS A 232 3.14 13.82 -15.16
CA LYS A 232 3.84 14.10 -13.91
C LYS A 232 3.91 12.88 -13.00
N ARG A 233 2.82 12.12 -12.87
CA ARG A 233 2.77 10.91 -12.04
C ARG A 233 3.61 9.78 -12.64
N LEU A 234 3.55 9.56 -13.95
CA LEU A 234 4.36 8.54 -14.63
C LEU A 234 5.86 8.84 -14.52
N ARG A 235 6.29 10.09 -14.73
CA ARG A 235 7.69 10.50 -14.51
C ARG A 235 8.12 10.36 -13.05
N MET A 236 7.20 10.57 -12.09
CA MET A 236 7.49 10.31 -10.68
C MET A 236 7.68 8.81 -10.41
N ILE A 237 6.89 7.94 -11.06
CA ILE A 237 7.05 6.48 -10.99
C ILE A 237 8.39 6.08 -11.62
N GLU A 238 8.72 6.58 -12.81
CA GLU A 238 9.99 6.35 -13.50
C GLU A 238 11.19 6.69 -12.61
N LYS A 239 11.20 7.91 -12.05
CA LYS A 239 12.27 8.39 -11.15
C LYS A 239 12.45 7.50 -9.92
N ASN A 240 11.37 6.90 -9.42
CA ASN A 240 11.37 6.06 -8.23
C ASN A 240 11.26 4.56 -8.55
N TRP A 241 11.46 4.16 -9.82
CA TRP A 241 11.14 2.80 -10.27
C TRP A 241 11.84 1.73 -9.44
N LYS A 242 13.14 1.92 -9.20
CA LYS A 242 13.94 1.06 -8.31
C LYS A 242 13.25 0.90 -6.95
N HIS A 243 12.95 2.00 -6.27
CA HIS A 243 12.29 1.97 -4.97
C HIS A 243 10.86 1.44 -4.98
N LEU A 244 10.18 1.38 -6.14
CA LEU A 244 8.84 0.82 -6.24
C LEU A 244 8.87 -0.68 -6.55
N THR A 245 10.03 -1.25 -6.90
CA THR A 245 10.17 -2.62 -7.40
C THR A 245 11.10 -3.51 -6.57
N GLU A 246 11.77 -2.99 -5.54
CA GLU A 246 12.68 -3.79 -4.69
C GLU A 246 12.03 -5.04 -4.10
N PHE A 247 10.73 -4.98 -3.78
CA PHE A 247 9.99 -6.13 -3.24
C PHE A 247 9.98 -7.35 -4.19
N TYR A 248 10.20 -7.18 -5.49
CA TYR A 248 10.30 -8.31 -6.43
C TYR A 248 11.57 -9.14 -6.23
N PHE A 249 12.60 -8.56 -5.62
CA PHE A 249 13.94 -9.14 -5.55
C PHE A 249 14.31 -9.59 -4.14
N VAL A 250 13.37 -9.53 -3.19
CA VAL A 250 13.57 -9.97 -1.82
C VAL A 250 12.41 -10.90 -1.45
N GLU A 251 12.74 -12.12 -1.04
CA GLU A 251 11.75 -13.11 -0.62
C GLU A 251 10.96 -12.60 0.59
N ASP A 252 9.65 -12.87 0.60
CA ASP A 252 8.69 -12.41 1.60
C ASP A 252 8.62 -10.89 1.81
N ALA A 253 9.25 -10.11 0.93
CA ALA A 253 9.28 -8.67 1.07
C ALA A 253 7.93 -8.04 0.70
N PRO A 254 7.34 -7.23 1.60
CA PRO A 254 6.06 -6.63 1.34
C PRO A 254 6.18 -5.39 0.43
N ALA A 255 5.31 -5.31 -0.58
CA ALA A 255 5.21 -4.14 -1.45
C ALA A 255 4.52 -2.92 -0.78
N THR A 256 3.95 -3.10 0.41
CA THR A 256 3.12 -2.09 1.10
C THR A 256 3.44 -2.02 2.59
N ASN A 257 3.16 -0.87 3.21
CA ASN A 257 3.29 -0.68 4.65
C ASN A 257 2.00 -1.01 5.44
N ASN A 258 1.14 -1.88 4.90
CA ASN A 258 -0.14 -2.25 5.49
C ASN A 258 -0.02 -2.76 6.93
N LEU A 259 1.07 -3.45 7.27
CA LEU A 259 1.33 -3.90 8.64
C LEU A 259 1.36 -2.73 9.64
N VAL A 260 1.98 -1.61 9.28
CA VAL A 260 2.03 -0.42 10.14
C VAL A 260 0.70 0.32 10.17
N GLU A 261 -0.01 0.41 9.04
CA GLU A 261 -1.36 0.98 9.03
C GLU A 261 -2.31 0.20 9.96
N ASN A 262 -2.23 -1.13 9.92
CA ASN A 262 -2.99 -2.01 10.81
C ASN A 262 -2.56 -1.87 12.28
N TYR A 263 -1.26 -1.73 12.53
CA TYR A 263 -0.76 -1.43 13.87
C TYR A 263 -1.32 -0.11 14.41
N TYR A 264 -1.41 0.93 13.59
CA TYR A 264 -1.98 2.21 13.99
C TYR A 264 -3.50 2.13 14.22
N SER A 265 -4.23 1.43 13.36
CA SER A 265 -5.69 1.28 13.49
C SER A 265 -6.07 0.54 14.78
N THR A 266 -5.23 -0.37 15.26
CA THR A 266 -5.44 -1.12 16.51
C THR A 266 -4.89 -0.40 17.74
N SER A 267 -3.73 0.26 17.63
CA SER A 267 -3.04 0.86 18.78
C SER A 267 -3.57 2.24 19.17
N LEU A 268 -3.89 3.10 18.20
CA LEU A 268 -4.42 4.44 18.42
C LEU A 268 -5.27 4.88 17.20
N LYS A 269 -6.58 4.63 17.29
CA LYS A 269 -7.54 4.97 16.23
C LYS A 269 -7.54 6.46 15.89
N THR A 270 -7.82 6.77 14.62
CA THR A 270 -7.85 8.14 14.05
C THR A 270 -8.76 9.11 14.81
N HIS A 271 -9.89 8.66 15.35
CA HIS A 271 -10.76 9.54 16.16
C HIS A 271 -10.16 9.81 17.54
N ARG A 272 -9.53 8.81 18.19
CA ARG A 272 -8.94 8.96 19.52
C ARG A 272 -7.71 9.86 19.50
N LYS A 273 -6.85 9.77 18.48
CA LYS A 273 -5.61 10.57 18.40
C LYS A 273 -5.83 12.09 18.37
N LYS A 274 -7.06 12.55 18.10
CA LYS A 274 -7.46 13.97 18.10
C LYS A 274 -8.07 14.43 19.44
N GLN A 275 -8.38 13.51 20.35
CA GLN A 275 -9.09 13.79 21.61
C GLN A 275 -8.16 13.86 22.83
N LEU A 276 -6.93 13.35 22.71
CA LEU A 276 -5.95 13.34 23.79
C LEU A 276 -5.42 14.75 24.03
N ARG A 277 -5.43 15.21 25.27
CA ARG A 277 -5.10 16.59 25.65
C ARG A 277 -3.66 16.69 26.19
N THR A 278 -3.10 15.59 26.70
CA THR A 278 -1.79 15.56 27.34
C THR A 278 -0.88 14.45 26.76
N GLU A 279 0.44 14.65 26.86
CA GLU A 279 1.42 13.63 26.47
C GLU A 279 1.25 12.32 27.25
N ARG A 280 0.93 12.44 28.54
CA ARG A 280 0.68 11.29 29.43
C ARG A 280 -0.46 10.42 28.92
N GLU A 281 -1.54 11.01 28.43
CA GLU A 281 -2.67 10.27 27.86
C GLU A 281 -2.28 9.50 26.58
N ILE A 282 -1.48 10.12 25.70
CA ILE A 282 -0.94 9.48 24.50
C ILE A 282 -0.07 8.29 24.88
N LYS A 283 0.90 8.49 25.78
CA LYS A 283 1.80 7.44 26.26
C LYS A 283 1.03 6.31 26.97
N ASN A 284 0.03 6.64 27.80
CA ASN A 284 -0.81 5.65 28.47
C ASN A 284 -1.62 4.82 27.48
N GLN A 285 -2.20 5.45 26.45
CA GLN A 285 -2.96 4.74 25.43
C GLN A 285 -2.06 3.80 24.61
N MET A 286 -0.85 4.25 24.25
CA MET A 286 0.16 3.40 23.60
C MET A 286 0.55 2.21 24.48
N LYS A 287 0.83 2.46 25.77
CA LYS A 287 1.17 1.42 26.75
C LYS A 287 0.03 0.43 26.96
N LEU A 288 -1.21 0.89 27.08
CA LEU A 288 -2.39 0.04 27.23
C LEU A 288 -2.57 -0.88 26.02
N SER A 289 -2.39 -0.35 24.80
CA SER A 289 -2.43 -1.14 23.58
C SER A 289 -1.31 -2.18 23.52
N ALA A 290 -0.10 -1.84 23.99
CA ALA A 290 1.01 -2.79 24.10
C ALA A 290 0.71 -3.90 25.12
N MET A 291 0.18 -3.56 26.30
CA MET A 291 -0.21 -4.54 27.33
C MET A 291 -1.29 -5.51 26.83
N LYS A 292 -2.27 -5.01 26.07
CA LYS A 292 -3.29 -5.86 25.42
C LYS A 292 -2.68 -6.89 24.47
N ARG A 293 -1.76 -6.46 23.61
CA ARG A 293 -1.09 -7.34 22.64
C ARG A 293 -0.18 -8.37 23.31
N ALA A 294 0.47 -7.98 24.41
CA ALA A 294 1.31 -8.88 25.20
C ALA A 294 0.51 -9.86 26.07
N GLY A 295 -0.83 -9.83 26.02
CA GLY A 295 -1.69 -10.71 26.83
C GLY A 295 -1.73 -10.38 28.32
N VAL A 296 -1.10 -9.27 28.75
CA VAL A 296 -0.93 -8.91 30.16
C VAL A 296 -2.27 -8.60 30.84
N LEU A 297 -3.25 -8.08 30.09
CA LEU A 297 -4.57 -7.75 30.64
C LEU A 297 -5.53 -8.95 30.72
N GLY A 298 -5.06 -10.16 30.37
CA GLY A 298 -5.89 -11.36 30.29
C GLY A 298 -6.96 -11.29 29.19
N LYS A 299 -7.72 -12.39 29.02
CA LYS A 299 -8.98 -12.35 28.28
C LYS A 299 -10.09 -12.01 29.28
N CYS A 300 -11.08 -11.24 28.83
CA CYS A 300 -12.28 -11.02 29.63
C CYS A 300 -13.06 -12.33 29.63
N GLU A 301 -12.91 -13.13 30.69
CA GLU A 301 -13.59 -14.42 30.85
C GLU A 301 -15.09 -14.27 31.02
N LYS A 302 -15.53 -13.10 31.49
CA LYS A 302 -16.93 -12.75 31.66
C LYS A 302 -17.35 -11.71 30.63
N THR A 303 -18.44 -11.99 29.93
CA THR A 303 -19.13 -11.04 29.07
C THR A 303 -19.68 -9.87 29.89
N LEU A 304 -19.94 -8.74 29.23
CA LEU A 304 -20.57 -7.58 29.85
C LEU A 304 -21.93 -7.97 30.48
N LEU A 305 -22.67 -8.87 29.82
CA LEU A 305 -23.94 -9.39 30.30
C LEU A 305 -23.78 -10.19 31.61
N GLU A 306 -22.79 -11.08 31.69
CA GLU A 306 -22.47 -11.81 32.93
C GLU A 306 -22.01 -10.85 34.03
N ALA A 307 -21.26 -9.80 33.69
CA ALA A 307 -20.91 -8.75 34.64
C ALA A 307 -22.15 -8.00 35.15
N PHE A 308 -23.09 -7.65 34.27
CA PHE A 308 -24.35 -7.01 34.64
C PHE A 308 -25.24 -7.92 35.49
N LEU A 309 -25.31 -9.22 35.17
CA LEU A 309 -26.06 -10.20 35.95
C LEU A 309 -25.51 -10.37 37.38
N MET A 310 -24.20 -10.15 37.60
CA MET A 310 -23.62 -10.09 38.95
C MET A 310 -24.07 -8.87 39.77
N PHE A 311 -24.58 -7.82 39.11
CA PHE A 311 -25.09 -6.60 39.75
C PHE A 311 -26.61 -6.51 39.76
N VAL A 312 -27.35 -7.52 39.29
CA VAL A 312 -28.80 -7.62 39.50
C VAL A 312 -28.99 -8.33 40.84
N PRO A 313 -29.21 -7.63 41.97
CA PRO A 313 -29.55 -8.30 43.19
C PRO A 313 -31.03 -8.68 43.09
N PHE A 314 -31.32 -9.97 43.10
CA PHE A 314 -32.67 -10.54 43.24
C PHE A 314 -33.63 -10.29 42.07
N ARG A 315 -33.66 -11.23 41.13
CA ARG A 315 -34.94 -11.70 40.58
C ARG A 315 -35.05 -13.20 40.84
N ASP A 316 -35.46 -13.54 42.04
CA ASP A 316 -36.16 -14.81 42.28
C ASP A 316 -37.41 -14.55 43.12
N ALA A 317 -38.47 -15.27 42.73
CA ALA A 317 -39.79 -15.43 43.33
C ALA A 317 -40.80 -14.28 43.18
N GLY A 318 -41.59 -14.39 42.11
CA GLY A 318 -42.90 -13.76 41.89
C GLY A 318 -43.59 -14.43 40.72
#